data_AF-A0A8J6MEZ5-F1
#
_entry.id   AF-A0A8J6MEZ5-F1
#
_cell.length_a   1.000
_cell.length_b   1.000
_cell.length_c   1.000
_cell.angle_alpha   90.00
_cell.angle_beta   90.00
_cell.angle_gamma   90.00
#
_symmetry.space_group_name_H-M   'P 1'
#
loop_
_entity.id
_entity.type
_entity.pdbx_description
1 polymer ?
#
loop_
_entity_poly.entity_id
_entity_poly.type
_entity_poly.pdbx_seq_one_letter_code
_entity_poly.pdbx_strand_id
1 'polypeptide(L)' 'GTWFGLVAPPGTPSALAGRLAEVVNAALRDPEVGGRLVEQGAVLGGGSPESFGRFMEAERARLEPVIRGGGIRAE' A
#
# COMPACT_ATOMS: atom_id res chain seq x y z
N GLY A 1 -0.50 0.07 -12.60
CA GLY A 1 -0.65 1.44 -12.10
C GLY A 1 0.30 1.63 -10.94
N THR A 2 0.37 2.85 -10.40
CA THR A 2 1.12 3.15 -9.17
C THR A 2 0.20 3.02 -7.97
N TRP A 3 0.75 2.57 -6.85
CA TRP A 3 0.05 2.51 -5.56
C TRP A 3 0.91 3.15 -4.48
N PHE A 4 0.26 3.56 -3.39
CA PHE A 4 0.91 4.11 -2.21
C PHE A 4 0.47 3.32 -0.98
N GLY A 5 1.34 3.27 0.03
CA GLY A 5 1.01 2.67 1.30
C GLY A 5 2.04 2.98 2.37
N LEU A 6 1.74 2.56 3.60
CA LEU A 6 2.59 2.78 4.77
C LEU A 6 3.28 1.48 5.15
N VAL A 7 4.59 1.55 5.38
CA VAL A 7 5.41 0.43 5.84
C VAL A 7 6.21 0.84 7.08
N ALA A 8 6.47 -0.13 7.96
CA ALA A 8 7.25 0.06 9.17
C ALA A 8 8.49 -0.85 9.16
N PRO A 9 9.55 -0.53 9.93
CA PRO A 9 10.75 -1.35 9.99
C PRO A 9 10.48 -2.80 10.43
N PRO A 10 11.32 -3.77 9.99
CA PRO A 10 11.28 -5.12 10.51
C PRO A 10 11.37 -5.14 12.04
N GLY A 11 10.60 -6.03 12.68
CA GLY A 11 10.52 -6.12 14.14
C GLY A 11 9.53 -5.17 14.80
N THR A 12 8.82 -4.32 14.04
CA THR A 12 7.71 -3.53 14.58
C THR A 12 6.65 -4.44 15.21
N PRO A 13 6.23 -4.21 16.48
CA PRO A 13 5.22 -5.02 17.13
C PRO A 13 3.90 -5.06 16.34
N SER A 14 3.28 -6.24 16.23
CA SER A 14 2.03 -6.43 15.48
C SER A 14 0.90 -5.53 15.97
N ALA A 15 0.80 -5.31 17.28
CA ALA A 15 -0.18 -4.41 17.88
C ALA A 15 -0.03 -2.97 17.38
N LEU A 16 1.21 -2.48 17.20
CA LEU A 16 1.47 -1.13 16.70
C LEU A 16 1.12 -1.03 15.21
N ALA A 17 1.48 -2.06 14.41
CA ALA A 17 1.11 -2.12 13.01
C ALA A 17 -0.43 -2.16 12.82
N GLY A 18 -1.13 -2.92 13.67
CA GLY A 18 -2.59 -2.95 13.71
C GLY A 18 -3.17 -1.57 14.04
N ARG A 19 -2.64 -0.89 15.06
CA ARG A 19 -3.10 0.45 15.42
C ARG A 19 -2.87 1.47 14.32
N LEU A 20 -1.74 1.42 13.62
CA LEU A 20 -1.49 2.29 12.47
C LEU A 20 -2.48 2.03 11.34
N ALA A 21 -2.78 0.77 11.03
CA ALA A 21 -3.78 0.42 10.02
C ALA A 21 -5.17 0.94 10.39
N GLU A 22 -5.58 0.86 11.66
CA GLU A 22 -6.84 1.44 12.13
C GLU A 22 -6.92 2.95 11.88
N VAL A 23 -5.86 3.69 12.26
CA VAL A 23 -5.79 5.15 12.10
C VAL A 23 -5.81 5.54 10.61
N VAL A 24 -5.05 4.83 9.77
CA VAL A 24 -5.07 5.07 8.32
C VAL A 24 -6.45 4.79 7.74
N ASN A 25 -7.10 3.69 8.12
CA ASN A 25 -8.45 3.38 7.66
C ASN A 25 -9.47 4.42 8.12
N ALA A 26 -9.31 4.99 9.32
CA ALA A 26 -10.16 6.07 9.79
C ALA A 26 -9.94 7.34 8.95
N ALA A 27 -8.69 7.72 8.69
CA ALA A 27 -8.36 8.88 7.85
C ALA A 27 -8.88 8.73 6.41
N LEU A 28 -8.82 7.54 5.82
CA LEU A 28 -9.38 7.31 4.48
C LEU A 28 -10.91 7.43 4.44
N ARG A 29 -11.61 7.21 5.57
CA ARG A 29 -13.06 7.40 5.69
C ARG A 29 -13.46 8.83 6.04
N ASP A 30 -12.51 9.65 6.47
CA ASP A 30 -12.75 11.06 6.70
C ASP A 30 -13.06 11.75 5.36
N PRO A 31 -14.19 12.48 5.24
CA PRO A 31 -14.59 13.08 3.97
C PRO A 31 -13.60 14.12 3.42
N GLU A 32 -12.90 14.85 4.29
CA GLU A 32 -11.93 15.85 3.87
C GLU A 32 -10.67 15.17 3.31
N VAL A 33 -10.15 14.17 4.00
CA VAL A 33 -8.95 13.44 3.57
C VAL A 33 -9.24 12.52 2.40
N GLY A 34 -10.23 11.65 2.52
CA GLY A 34 -10.62 10.69 1.48
C GLY A 34 -11.12 11.40 0.22
N GLY A 35 -11.91 12.47 0.38
CA GLY A 35 -12.41 13.28 -0.73
C GLY A 35 -11.28 13.89 -1.56
N ARG A 36 -10.31 14.54 -0.92
CA ARG A 36 -9.14 15.11 -1.61
C ARG A 36 -8.32 14.07 -2.36
N LEU A 37 -8.14 12.88 -1.79
CA LEU A 37 -7.42 11.80 -2.47
C LEU A 37 -8.18 11.31 -3.71
N VAL A 38 -9.51 11.19 -3.62
CA VAL A 38 -10.36 10.84 -4.78
C VAL A 38 -10.32 11.93 -5.85
N GLU A 39 -10.36 13.21 -5.47
CA GLU A 39 -10.21 14.34 -6.40
C GLU A 39 -8.88 14.31 -7.16
N GLN A 40 -7.82 13.80 -6.52
CA GLN A 40 -6.51 13.57 -7.13
C GLN A 40 -6.44 12.28 -7.98
N GLY A 41 -7.56 11.58 -8.14
CA GLY A 41 -7.67 10.36 -8.94
C GLY A 41 -7.27 9.08 -8.20
N ALA A 42 -7.08 9.13 -6.88
CA ALA A 42 -6.80 7.94 -6.11
C ALA A 42 -8.06 7.09 -5.93
N VAL A 43 -7.89 5.78 -6.00
CA VAL A 43 -8.88 4.83 -5.48
C VAL A 43 -8.49 4.54 -4.04
N LEU A 44 -9.37 4.88 -3.09
CA LEU A 44 -9.08 4.69 -1.68
C LEU A 44 -8.93 3.20 -1.37
N GLY A 45 -7.76 2.87 -0.83
CA GLY A 45 -7.47 1.54 -0.30
C GLY A 45 -7.86 1.42 1.17
N GLY A 46 -7.00 0.72 1.91
CA GLY A 46 -7.19 0.39 3.33
C GLY A 46 -7.07 -1.11 3.56
N GLY A 47 -7.43 -1.55 4.76
CA GLY A 47 -7.42 -2.96 5.14
C GLY A 47 -6.51 -3.25 6.33
N SER A 48 -5.96 -4.47 6.38
CA SER A 48 -5.06 -4.92 7.44
C SER A 48 -3.59 -4.91 6.97
N PRO A 49 -2.62 -4.89 7.91
CA PRO A 49 -1.21 -5.06 7.57
C PRO A 49 -0.95 -6.33 6.75
N GLU A 50 -1.65 -7.41 7.04
CA GLU A 50 -1.52 -8.69 6.36
C GLU A 50 -2.09 -8.65 4.93
N SER A 51 -3.25 -8.01 4.72
CA SER A 51 -3.80 -7.87 3.37
C SER A 51 -2.92 -6.99 2.50
N PHE A 52 -2.36 -5.91 3.08
CA PHE A 52 -1.43 -5.05 2.37
C PHE A 52 -0.11 -5.77 2.06
N GLY A 53 0.42 -6.56 2.99
CA GLY A 53 1.56 -7.45 2.75
C GLY A 53 1.32 -8.39 1.56
N ARG A 54 0.19 -9.09 1.53
CA ARG A 54 -0.17 -9.96 0.40
C ARG A 54 -0.27 -9.21 -0.93
N PHE A 55 -0.80 -7.98 -0.91
CA PHE A 55 -0.87 -7.14 -2.10
C PHE A 55 0.52 -6.77 -2.63
N MET A 56 1.45 -6.37 -1.76
CA MET A 56 2.83 -6.07 -2.17
C MET A 56 3.53 -7.28 -2.79
N GLU A 57 3.35 -8.46 -2.20
CA GLU A 57 3.90 -9.72 -2.74
C GLU A 57 3.33 -10.04 -4.13
N ALA A 58 2.02 -9.85 -4.31
CA ALA A 58 1.35 -10.06 -5.60
C ALA A 58 1.83 -9.06 -6.67
N GLU A 59 1.99 -7.78 -6.32
CA GLU A 59 2.51 -6.77 -7.25
C GLU A 59 3.96 -7.07 -7.63
N ARG A 60 4.79 -7.51 -6.68
CA ARG A 60 6.15 -7.95 -6.97
C ARG A 60 6.16 -9.11 -7.97
N ALA A 61 5.37 -10.15 -7.69
CA ALA A 61 5.26 -11.32 -8.56
C ALA A 61 4.73 -10.96 -9.95
N ARG A 62 3.79 -10.01 -10.05
CA ARG A 62 3.24 -9.51 -11.32
C ARG A 62 4.28 -8.75 -12.15
N LEU A 63 5.14 -7.96 -11.50
CA LEU A 63 6.11 -7.11 -12.17
C LEU A 63 7.43 -7.82 -12.51
N GLU A 64 7.81 -8.85 -11.76
CA GLU A 64 9.03 -9.63 -12.00
C GLU A 64 9.20 -10.10 -13.46
N PRO A 65 8.23 -10.78 -14.11
CA PRO A 65 8.39 -11.22 -15.49
C PRO A 65 8.49 -10.06 -16.48
N VAL A 66 7.85 -8.91 -16.19
CA VAL A 66 7.96 -7.70 -17.03
C VAL A 66 9.37 -7.15 -16.98
N ILE A 67 9.95 -7.04 -15.79
CA ILE A 67 11.33 -6.56 -15.58
C ILE A 67 12.32 -7.50 -16.29
N ARG A 68 12.21 -8.81 -16.05
CA ARG A 68 13.12 -9.81 -16.62
C ARG A 68 12.98 -9.91 -18.14
N GLY A 69 11.75 -9.99 -18.65
CA GLY A 69 11.48 -10.10 -20.08
C GLY A 69 11.86 -8.85 -20.87
N GLY A 70 11.74 -7.67 -20.25
CA GLY A 70 12.15 -6.40 -20.85
C GLY A 70 13.63 -6.08 -20.70
N GLY A 71 14.41 -6.89 -19.98
CA GLY A 71 15.81 -6.57 -19.68
C GLY A 71 16.00 -5.28 -18.88
N ILE A 72 14.98 -4.85 -18.13
CA ILE A 72 14.95 -3.60 -17.39
C ILE A 72 15.89 -3.71 -16.19
N ARG A 73 16.76 -2.72 -15.99
CA ARG A 73 17.70 -2.64 -14.87
C ARG A 73 17.58 -1.28 -14.20
N ALA A 74 17.75 -1.25 -12.89
CA ALA A 74 18.07 -0.01 -12.20
C ALA A 74 19.51 0.36 -12.53
N GLU A 75 19.72 1.61 -12.88
CA GLU A 75 21.03 2.23 -13.10
C GLU A 75 21.83 2.40 -11.80
#